data_AF-A0A1V1PV92-F1
#
_entry.id   AF-A0A1V1PV92-F1
#
_cell.length_a   1.000
_cell.length_b   1.000
_cell.length_c   1.000
_cell.angle_alpha   90.00
_cell.angle_beta   90.00
_cell.angle_gamma   90.00
#
_symmetry.space_group_name_H-M   'P 1'
#
loop_
_entity.id
_entity.type
_entity.pdbx_description
1 polymer ?
#
loop_
_entity_poly.entity_id
_entity_poly.type
_entity_poly.pdbx_seq_one_letter_code
_entity_poly.pdbx_strand_id
1 'polypeptide(L)'
;MRALFLACALLAAPTPYAAAQTSEPVALFSFEAPLRLSRWRGPPSDLQTRLNTALAACGQTQIRVDYFPGPTGTGAALGRLRACDGFQIAGEEGRRDLTEALYARLWPNTPAPSISERALVLTLSFENTDYHQFLWNVGQAADPHAWGTWGPFGATLGAGGEVQSIVAAIEAASPGAIASAFEAGATDTSLPDPRTSWRAEYCAAEAREAPEISGAALLLSLARPLNAQDRERLKDEFCSDAHFRIWYGAFRVLAARPEVVAAYDTHYAAQNRAGAARLAALYNTRRERSGSNTWVPTEIDWAFFLDRATQFTTNLNAAVDALDALPSDANPAQRRQAIARASLPVLASHRRLRLGRDVAFYVDGAELNEEESDAWRYYGARRAGQVGLSDLRRPAASPF
;
A
#
# COMPACT_ATOMS: atom_id res chain seq x y z
N MET A 1 78.04 -1.83 6.55
CA MET A 1 77.13 -2.57 7.44
C MET A 1 76.08 -1.59 7.99
N ARG A 2 74.94 -1.43 7.31
CA ARG A 2 73.76 -0.71 7.81
C ARG A 2 72.54 -1.47 7.28
N ALA A 3 71.81 -2.11 8.18
CA ALA A 3 70.60 -2.85 7.89
C ALA A 3 69.40 -1.89 7.93
N LEU A 4 68.60 -1.90 6.87
CA LEU A 4 67.35 -1.17 6.73
C LEU A 4 66.21 -2.10 7.21
N PHE A 5 65.51 -1.75 8.28
CA PHE A 5 64.31 -2.46 8.72
C PHE A 5 63.09 -1.85 8.02
N LEU A 6 62.42 -2.64 7.17
CA LEU A 6 61.17 -2.30 6.53
C LEU A 6 60.02 -2.72 7.47
N ALA A 7 59.30 -1.74 8.04
CA ALA A 7 58.10 -2.01 8.84
C ALA A 7 56.90 -2.21 7.89
N CYS A 8 56.46 -3.46 7.76
CA CYS A 8 55.26 -3.83 7.01
C CYS A 8 54.03 -3.60 7.91
N ALA A 9 53.26 -2.55 7.65
CA ALA A 9 51.98 -2.32 8.31
C ALA A 9 50.94 -3.31 7.76
N LEU A 10 50.55 -4.28 8.59
CA LEU A 10 49.41 -5.16 8.36
C LEU A 10 48.11 -4.33 8.44
N LEU A 11 47.50 -4.05 7.29
CA LEU A 11 46.13 -3.56 7.19
C LEU A 11 45.20 -4.65 7.72
N ALA A 12 44.60 -4.41 8.89
CA ALA A 12 43.50 -5.22 9.39
C ALA A 12 42.30 -5.05 8.44
N ALA A 13 41.96 -6.09 7.70
CA ALA A 13 40.71 -6.15 6.95
C ALA A 13 39.53 -6.01 7.94
N PRO A 14 38.51 -5.20 7.64
CA PRO A 14 37.32 -5.15 8.48
C PRO A 14 36.70 -6.55 8.50
N THR A 15 36.58 -7.11 9.70
CA THR A 15 35.83 -8.34 9.93
C THR A 15 34.42 -8.18 9.36
N PRO A 16 33.96 -9.05 8.44
CA PRO A 16 32.56 -9.03 8.02
C PRO A 16 31.70 -9.18 9.27
N TYR A 17 30.73 -8.29 9.42
CA TYR A 17 29.69 -8.38 10.42
C TYR A 17 28.97 -9.72 10.17
N ALA A 18 29.36 -10.77 10.89
CA ALA A 18 28.64 -12.01 10.90
C ALA A 18 27.29 -11.70 11.54
N ALA A 19 26.28 -11.49 10.69
CA ALA A 19 24.90 -11.46 11.13
C ALA A 19 24.65 -12.80 11.82
N ALA A 20 24.59 -12.79 13.15
CA ALA A 20 23.96 -13.87 13.88
C ALA A 20 22.51 -13.91 13.37
N GLN A 21 22.23 -14.78 12.40
CA GLN A 21 20.89 -15.20 12.07
C GLN A 21 20.38 -15.92 13.31
N THR A 22 19.76 -15.17 14.22
CA THR A 22 18.92 -15.78 15.23
C THR A 22 17.86 -16.56 14.46
N SER A 23 17.72 -17.84 14.81
CA SER A 23 16.80 -18.81 14.21
C SER A 23 15.33 -18.48 14.50
N GLU A 24 15.01 -17.21 14.75
CA GLU A 24 13.64 -16.81 15.02
C GLU A 24 12.81 -16.95 13.74
N PRO A 25 11.63 -17.57 13.83
CA PRO A 25 10.78 -17.74 12.67
C PRO A 25 10.38 -16.39 12.09
N VAL A 26 10.61 -16.23 10.78
CA VAL A 26 10.34 -14.99 10.05
C VAL A 26 8.84 -14.78 9.96
N ALA A 27 8.35 -13.77 10.67
CA ALA A 27 6.98 -13.29 10.55
C ALA A 27 6.79 -12.64 9.16
N LEU A 28 5.82 -13.10 8.40
CA LEU A 28 5.36 -12.44 7.17
C LEU A 28 4.34 -11.35 7.50
N PHE A 29 3.41 -11.63 8.42
CA PHE A 29 2.41 -10.65 8.87
C PHE A 29 2.08 -10.82 10.36
N SER A 30 2.25 -9.76 11.15
CA SER A 30 1.74 -9.65 12.52
C SER A 30 0.44 -8.83 12.53
N PHE A 31 -0.57 -9.34 13.24
CA PHE A 31 -1.89 -8.74 13.35
C PHE A 31 -2.10 -8.05 14.71
N GLU A 32 -1.05 -7.54 15.34
CA GLU A 32 -1.14 -6.76 16.58
C GLU A 32 -1.96 -5.47 16.40
N ALA A 33 -1.99 -4.91 15.19
CA ALA A 33 -2.96 -3.91 14.77
C ALA A 33 -3.67 -4.37 13.49
N PRO A 34 -4.88 -3.85 13.19
CA PRO A 34 -5.58 -4.17 11.96
C PRO A 34 -4.78 -3.79 10.71
N LEU A 35 -4.57 -4.77 9.84
CA LEU A 35 -4.07 -4.57 8.48
C LEU A 35 -5.26 -4.61 7.51
N ARG A 36 -5.13 -3.94 6.37
CA ARG A 36 -6.06 -4.11 5.25
C ARG A 36 -5.39 -5.01 4.22
N LEU A 37 -6.03 -6.14 3.93
CA LEU A 37 -5.66 -6.96 2.79
C LEU A 37 -6.58 -6.55 1.64
N SER A 38 -6.04 -6.37 0.44
CA SER A 38 -6.91 -6.12 -0.71
C SER A 38 -7.74 -7.37 -1.00
N ARG A 39 -9.00 -7.21 -1.40
CA ARG A 39 -9.90 -8.33 -1.73
C ARG A 39 -9.44 -9.21 -2.90
N TRP A 40 -8.63 -8.67 -3.81
CA TRP A 40 -8.42 -9.29 -5.13
C TRP A 40 -6.95 -9.45 -5.53
N ARG A 41 -6.00 -9.18 -4.63
CA ARG A 41 -4.56 -9.24 -4.95
C ARG A 41 -3.81 -10.27 -4.11
N GLY A 42 -3.59 -11.46 -4.70
CA GLY A 42 -2.64 -12.50 -4.28
C GLY A 42 -2.77 -12.95 -2.82
N PRO A 43 -1.93 -13.84 -2.30
CA PRO A 43 -1.77 -13.97 -0.85
C PRO A 43 -1.25 -12.64 -0.29
N PRO A 44 -1.81 -12.10 0.80
CA PRO A 44 -2.75 -12.73 1.73
C PRO A 44 -4.25 -12.41 1.51
N SER A 45 -4.71 -11.91 0.35
CA SER A 45 -6.13 -11.57 0.12
C SER A 45 -7.13 -12.68 0.48
N ASP A 46 -6.74 -13.95 0.29
CA ASP A 46 -7.53 -15.13 0.62
C ASP A 46 -7.19 -15.76 1.99
N LEU A 47 -6.34 -15.11 2.81
CA LEU A 47 -5.86 -15.62 4.10
C LEU A 47 -7.01 -16.05 5.00
N GLN A 48 -8.02 -15.20 5.23
CA GLN A 48 -9.14 -15.53 6.12
C GLN A 48 -9.96 -16.71 5.57
N THR A 49 -10.16 -16.80 4.25
CA THR A 49 -10.86 -17.92 3.60
C THR A 49 -10.09 -19.23 3.75
N ARG A 50 -8.78 -19.22 3.53
CA ARG A 50 -7.93 -20.42 3.71
C ARG A 50 -7.80 -20.83 5.16
N LEU A 51 -7.63 -19.85 6.05
CA LEU A 51 -7.62 -20.07 7.48
C LEU A 51 -8.92 -20.74 7.92
N ASN A 52 -10.07 -20.28 7.44
CA ASN A 52 -11.37 -20.91 7.71
C ASN A 52 -11.49 -22.34 7.17
N THR A 53 -10.91 -22.62 6.01
CA THR A 53 -10.88 -23.97 5.44
C THR A 53 -10.04 -24.90 6.33
N ALA A 54 -8.86 -24.45 6.74
CA ALA A 54 -7.96 -25.22 7.60
C ALA A 54 -8.52 -25.41 9.03
N LEU A 55 -9.14 -24.37 9.60
CA LEU A 55 -9.79 -24.44 10.92
C LEU A 55 -10.96 -25.44 10.90
N ALA A 56 -11.79 -25.41 9.86
CA ALA A 56 -12.91 -26.34 9.72
C ALA A 56 -12.42 -27.80 9.66
N ALA A 57 -11.30 -28.05 8.95
CA ALA A 57 -10.72 -29.39 8.84
C ALA A 57 -10.28 -29.99 10.19
N CYS A 58 -9.95 -29.15 11.19
CA CYS A 58 -9.61 -29.59 12.55
C CYS A 58 -10.70 -29.28 13.60
N GLY A 59 -11.94 -29.02 13.17
CA GLY A 59 -13.08 -28.81 14.07
C GLY A 59 -13.05 -27.49 14.87
N GLN A 60 -12.24 -26.52 14.44
CA GLN A 60 -12.14 -25.21 15.08
C GLN A 60 -13.17 -24.21 14.52
N THR A 61 -13.57 -23.24 15.35
CA THR A 61 -14.49 -22.18 14.93
C THR A 61 -13.85 -21.27 13.87
N GLN A 62 -14.57 -21.10 12.77
CA GLN A 62 -14.23 -20.18 11.68
C GLN A 62 -14.41 -18.71 12.10
N ILE A 63 -13.75 -17.81 11.37
CA ILE A 63 -13.84 -16.36 11.54
C ILE A 63 -14.60 -15.71 10.39
N ARG A 64 -14.99 -14.44 10.56
CA ARG A 64 -15.54 -13.63 9.47
C ARG A 64 -14.44 -13.38 8.43
N VAL A 65 -14.81 -13.46 7.15
CA VAL A 65 -14.00 -12.95 6.04
C VAL A 65 -14.41 -11.51 5.78
N ASP A 66 -13.59 -10.56 6.23
CA ASP A 66 -13.83 -9.12 6.10
C ASP A 66 -12.67 -8.37 5.44
N TYR A 67 -11.55 -9.06 5.19
CA TYR A 67 -10.32 -8.53 4.60
C TYR A 67 -9.60 -7.49 5.49
N PHE A 68 -9.98 -7.42 6.77
CA PHE A 68 -9.33 -6.60 7.80
C PHE A 68 -8.81 -7.47 8.93
N PRO A 69 -7.77 -8.30 8.68
CA PRO A 69 -7.21 -9.13 9.72
C PRO A 69 -6.68 -8.27 10.88
N GLY A 70 -7.02 -8.70 12.08
CA GLY A 70 -6.63 -8.04 13.33
C GLY A 70 -6.39 -9.04 14.45
N PRO A 71 -6.10 -8.54 15.66
CA PRO A 71 -5.58 -9.38 16.75
C PRO A 71 -6.61 -10.38 17.27
N THR A 72 -7.88 -9.97 17.35
CA THR A 72 -8.98 -10.77 17.92
C THR A 72 -9.60 -11.75 16.93
N GLY A 73 -9.54 -11.45 15.62
CA GLY A 73 -10.05 -12.31 14.55
C GLY A 73 -8.95 -13.24 14.03
N THR A 74 -8.25 -12.76 12.99
CA THR A 74 -7.20 -13.52 12.29
C THR A 74 -6.05 -13.93 13.19
N GLY A 75 -5.52 -13.04 14.03
CA GLY A 75 -4.38 -13.38 14.90
C GLY A 75 -4.70 -14.50 15.88
N ALA A 76 -5.86 -14.42 16.55
CA ALA A 76 -6.34 -15.50 17.42
C ALA A 76 -6.62 -16.80 16.65
N ALA A 77 -7.15 -16.71 15.43
CA ALA A 77 -7.42 -17.85 14.57
C ALA A 77 -6.14 -18.58 14.12
N LEU A 78 -5.06 -17.85 13.82
CA LEU A 78 -3.75 -18.44 13.53
C LEU A 78 -3.21 -19.21 14.75
N GLY A 79 -3.34 -18.65 15.95
CA GLY A 79 -2.97 -19.34 17.18
C GLY A 79 -3.73 -20.65 17.38
N ARG A 80 -5.05 -20.67 17.10
CA ARG A 80 -5.85 -21.91 17.14
C ARG A 80 -5.44 -22.91 16.08
N LEU A 81 -5.18 -22.46 14.85
CA LEU A 81 -4.77 -23.34 13.75
C LEU A 81 -3.48 -24.09 14.08
N ARG A 82 -2.52 -23.43 14.74
CA ARG A 82 -1.25 -24.05 15.16
C ARG A 82 -1.39 -25.18 16.17
N ALA A 83 -2.50 -25.24 16.89
CA ALA A 83 -2.80 -26.36 17.78
C ALA A 83 -3.34 -27.59 17.01
N CYS A 84 -3.71 -27.44 15.74
CA CYS A 84 -4.23 -28.51 14.91
C CYS A 84 -3.11 -29.39 14.32
N ASP A 85 -3.37 -30.68 14.22
CA ASP A 85 -2.47 -31.64 13.56
C ASP A 85 -2.19 -31.20 12.12
N GLY A 86 -0.92 -31.32 11.70
CA GLY A 86 -0.45 -30.87 10.38
C GLY A 86 -0.08 -29.39 10.29
N PHE A 87 -0.44 -28.57 11.29
CA PHE A 87 -0.10 -27.14 11.40
C PHE A 87 0.77 -26.80 12.62
N GLN A 88 1.09 -27.79 13.44
CA GLN A 88 2.09 -27.66 14.52
C GLN A 88 3.47 -27.42 13.89
N ILE A 89 4.12 -26.34 14.31
CA ILE A 89 5.47 -25.95 13.87
C ILE A 89 6.30 -25.72 15.13
N ALA A 90 7.39 -26.47 15.27
CA ALA A 90 8.25 -26.42 16.45
C ALA A 90 8.84 -25.00 16.65
N GLY A 91 8.74 -24.48 17.87
CA GLY A 91 9.23 -23.14 18.21
C GLY A 91 8.29 -21.99 17.79
N GLU A 92 7.11 -22.31 17.27
CA GLU A 92 6.05 -21.34 16.94
C GLU A 92 4.81 -21.51 17.82
N GLU A 93 4.93 -22.19 18.95
CA GLU A 93 3.84 -22.41 19.89
C GLU A 93 3.29 -21.07 20.43
N GLY A 94 1.97 -20.88 20.32
CA GLY A 94 1.29 -19.67 20.81
C GLY A 94 1.44 -18.42 19.93
N ARG A 95 2.21 -18.50 18.84
CA ARG A 95 2.34 -17.39 17.86
C ARG A 95 0.99 -17.05 17.23
N ARG A 96 0.77 -15.75 17.00
CA ARG A 96 -0.47 -15.18 16.42
C ARG A 96 -0.25 -14.46 15.10
N ASP A 97 0.97 -14.54 14.59
CA ASP A 97 1.39 -14.00 13.31
C ASP A 97 1.47 -15.12 12.25
N LEU A 98 1.36 -14.71 11.00
CA LEU A 98 1.58 -15.59 9.86
C LEU A 98 3.08 -15.64 9.59
N THR A 99 3.73 -16.77 9.92
CA THR A 99 5.14 -17.01 9.63
C THR A 99 5.31 -17.66 8.25
N GLU A 100 6.51 -17.65 7.70
CA GLU A 100 6.82 -18.36 6.45
C GLU A 100 6.49 -19.86 6.52
N ALA A 101 6.77 -20.50 7.65
CA ALA A 101 6.50 -21.92 7.85
C ALA A 101 4.99 -22.22 7.84
N LEU A 102 4.18 -21.41 8.54
CA LEU A 102 2.72 -21.58 8.52
C LEU A 102 2.13 -21.22 7.16
N TYR A 103 2.68 -20.21 6.50
CA TYR A 103 2.30 -19.85 5.14
C TYR A 103 2.51 -21.02 4.18
N ALA A 104 3.66 -21.69 4.22
CA ALA A 104 3.93 -22.86 3.39
C ALA A 104 2.95 -24.03 3.63
N ARG A 105 2.36 -24.13 4.84
CA ARG A 105 1.30 -25.12 5.11
C ARG A 105 -0.05 -24.72 4.52
N LEU A 106 -0.40 -23.43 4.61
CA LEU A 106 -1.65 -22.90 4.06
C LEU A 106 -1.63 -22.76 2.53
N TRP A 107 -0.45 -22.57 1.94
CA TRP A 107 -0.21 -22.43 0.50
C TRP A 107 1.02 -23.25 0.04
N PRO A 108 0.94 -24.59 -0.03
CA PRO A 108 2.10 -25.45 -0.31
C PRO A 108 2.77 -25.21 -1.67
N ASN A 109 2.04 -24.69 -2.65
CA ASN A 109 2.52 -24.46 -4.01
C ASN A 109 2.59 -22.98 -4.38
N THR A 110 2.57 -22.08 -3.41
CA THR A 110 2.63 -20.63 -3.65
C THR A 110 3.84 -20.07 -2.91
N PRO A 111 4.71 -19.30 -3.57
CA PRO A 111 5.82 -18.65 -2.87
C PRO A 111 5.30 -17.68 -1.80
N ALA A 112 6.11 -17.46 -0.77
CA ALA A 112 5.83 -16.42 0.21
C ALA A 112 5.77 -15.04 -0.46
N PRO A 113 4.97 -14.09 0.06
CA PRO A 113 4.85 -12.76 -0.53
C PRO A 113 6.18 -12.03 -0.56
N SER A 114 6.50 -11.48 -1.72
CA SER A 114 7.67 -10.64 -1.96
C SER A 114 7.67 -9.39 -1.09
N ILE A 115 8.82 -8.71 -1.01
CA ILE A 115 8.97 -7.44 -0.30
C ILE A 115 7.95 -6.41 -0.82
N SER A 116 7.77 -6.32 -2.13
CA SER A 116 6.81 -5.39 -2.75
C SER A 116 5.36 -5.74 -2.38
N GLU A 117 4.97 -7.01 -2.35
CA GLU A 117 3.63 -7.41 -1.92
C GLU A 117 3.37 -7.08 -0.45
N ARG A 118 4.35 -7.33 0.42
CA ARG A 118 4.28 -6.99 1.84
C ARG A 118 4.24 -5.48 2.07
N ALA A 119 5.07 -4.71 1.36
CA ALA A 119 5.05 -3.25 1.38
C ALA A 119 3.70 -2.68 0.94
N LEU A 120 3.12 -3.24 -0.13
CA LEU A 120 1.82 -2.82 -0.62
C LEU A 120 0.71 -3.09 0.39
N VAL A 121 0.72 -4.21 1.13
CA VAL A 121 -0.25 -4.43 2.23
C VAL A 121 -0.19 -3.31 3.28
N LEU A 122 1.01 -2.82 3.62
CA LEU A 122 1.14 -1.68 4.53
C LEU A 122 0.60 -0.38 3.91
N THR A 123 0.94 -0.08 2.66
CA THR A 123 0.41 1.07 1.93
C THR A 123 -1.12 1.05 1.88
N LEU A 124 -1.71 -0.10 1.52
CA LEU A 124 -3.17 -0.31 1.49
C LEU A 124 -3.82 -0.14 2.86
N SER A 125 -3.10 -0.47 3.94
CA SER A 125 -3.63 -0.32 5.29
C SER A 125 -3.86 1.16 5.65
N PHE A 126 -3.18 2.10 5.01
CA PHE A 126 -3.46 3.54 5.17
C PHE A 126 -4.64 4.02 4.32
N GLU A 127 -5.05 3.24 3.32
CA GLU A 127 -6.15 3.60 2.44
C GLU A 127 -7.50 3.20 3.04
N ASN A 128 -8.51 4.03 2.75
CA ASN A 128 -9.88 3.72 3.10
C ASN A 128 -10.65 3.02 1.98
N THR A 129 -10.09 2.94 0.78
CA THR A 129 -10.70 2.35 -0.42
C THR A 129 -10.14 0.96 -0.73
N ASP A 130 -10.82 0.23 -1.61
CA ASP A 130 -10.39 -1.02 -2.23
C ASP A 130 -11.13 -1.18 -3.56
N TYR A 131 -10.82 -2.19 -4.38
CA TYR A 131 -11.41 -2.40 -5.71
C TYR A 131 -12.94 -2.32 -5.73
N HIS A 132 -13.62 -2.79 -4.69
CA HIS A 132 -15.08 -2.85 -4.62
C HIS A 132 -15.75 -1.53 -4.21
N GLN A 133 -14.97 -0.47 -3.97
CA GLN A 133 -15.47 0.82 -3.50
C GLN A 133 -15.12 1.92 -4.49
N PHE A 134 -16.11 2.33 -5.27
CA PHE A 134 -16.10 3.65 -5.89
C PHE A 134 -16.73 4.64 -4.91
N LEU A 135 -16.00 5.70 -4.60
CA LEU A 135 -16.45 6.76 -3.71
C LEU A 135 -16.59 8.04 -4.50
N TRP A 136 -17.80 8.59 -4.54
CA TRP A 136 -17.97 9.98 -4.94
C TRP A 136 -17.44 10.89 -3.83
N ASN A 137 -16.45 11.71 -4.14
CA ASN A 137 -15.77 12.61 -3.20
C ASN A 137 -15.24 13.83 -3.94
N VAL A 138 -16.19 14.62 -4.45
CA VAL A 138 -15.96 15.82 -5.25
C VAL A 138 -15.03 16.79 -4.52
N GLY A 139 -13.95 17.19 -5.19
CA GLY A 139 -13.00 18.17 -4.67
C GLY A 139 -12.07 17.62 -3.59
N GLN A 140 -11.14 16.74 -3.97
CA GLN A 140 -10.11 16.27 -3.04
C GLN A 140 -9.02 17.31 -2.83
N ALA A 141 -8.38 17.28 -1.66
CA ALA A 141 -7.31 18.21 -1.35
C ALA A 141 -6.07 18.04 -2.27
N ALA A 142 -5.80 16.81 -2.74
CA ALA A 142 -4.73 16.52 -3.71
C ALA A 142 -5.17 16.70 -5.17
N ASP A 143 -6.47 16.60 -5.46
CA ASP A 143 -7.06 16.83 -6.78
C ASP A 143 -8.39 17.57 -6.61
N PRO A 144 -8.38 18.92 -6.60
CA PRO A 144 -9.59 19.73 -6.44
C PRO A 144 -10.63 19.54 -7.55
N HIS A 145 -10.25 18.85 -8.64
CA HIS A 145 -11.12 18.53 -9.77
C HIS A 145 -11.54 17.05 -9.81
N ALA A 146 -11.13 16.24 -8.82
CA ALA A 146 -11.60 14.88 -8.68
C ALA A 146 -13.10 14.84 -8.37
N TRP A 147 -13.80 13.95 -9.05
CA TRP A 147 -15.22 13.65 -8.84
C TRP A 147 -15.41 12.41 -7.97
N GLY A 148 -14.50 11.45 -8.10
CA GLY A 148 -14.54 10.22 -7.36
C GLY A 148 -13.18 9.58 -7.20
N THR A 149 -13.15 8.55 -6.38
CA THR A 149 -11.98 7.72 -6.11
C THR A 149 -12.36 6.26 -6.24
N TRP A 150 -11.47 5.48 -6.84
CA TRP A 150 -11.68 4.05 -7.00
C TRP A 150 -10.44 3.23 -6.70
N GLY A 151 -10.67 2.08 -6.07
CA GLY A 151 -9.69 1.02 -5.99
C GLY A 151 -8.71 1.13 -4.84
N PRO A 152 -7.74 0.20 -4.79
CA PRO A 152 -6.92 -0.06 -3.62
C PRO A 152 -5.97 1.08 -3.24
N PHE A 153 -5.54 1.91 -4.19
CA PHE A 153 -4.61 3.01 -3.95
C PHE A 153 -5.26 4.40 -4.05
N GLY A 154 -6.59 4.43 -4.15
CA GLY A 154 -7.33 5.68 -4.22
C GLY A 154 -7.16 6.43 -5.53
N ALA A 155 -7.14 5.74 -6.67
CA ALA A 155 -7.04 6.35 -7.99
C ALA A 155 -8.18 7.37 -8.19
N THR A 156 -7.87 8.59 -8.64
CA THR A 156 -8.89 9.62 -8.83
C THR A 156 -9.52 9.60 -10.22
N LEU A 157 -10.84 9.79 -10.27
CA LEU A 157 -11.55 10.23 -11.47
C LEU A 157 -11.49 11.75 -11.49
N GLY A 158 -10.38 12.28 -11.97
CA GLY A 158 -10.07 13.71 -11.86
C GLY A 158 -9.06 14.19 -12.88
N ALA A 159 -8.35 15.26 -12.55
CA ALA A 159 -7.32 15.83 -13.43
C ALA A 159 -6.12 14.89 -13.59
N GLY A 160 -5.84 14.06 -12.57
CA GLY A 160 -4.74 13.09 -12.59
C GLY A 160 -4.90 11.96 -13.62
N GLY A 161 -6.10 11.70 -14.12
CA GLY A 161 -6.31 10.72 -15.19
C GLY A 161 -6.15 9.25 -14.77
N GLU A 162 -6.07 8.94 -13.47
CA GLU A 162 -5.75 7.60 -13.00
C GLU A 162 -6.86 6.60 -13.33
N VAL A 163 -8.10 6.87 -12.87
CA VAL A 163 -9.26 6.01 -13.18
C VAL A 163 -9.46 5.89 -14.68
N GLN A 164 -9.26 6.99 -15.42
CA GLN A 164 -9.35 7.04 -16.88
C GLN A 164 -8.39 6.05 -17.53
N SER A 165 -7.12 6.06 -17.11
CA SER A 165 -6.11 5.14 -17.65
C SER A 165 -6.38 3.68 -17.31
N ILE A 166 -6.91 3.42 -16.11
CA ILE A 166 -7.27 2.07 -15.65
C ILE A 166 -8.47 1.54 -16.45
N VAL A 167 -9.51 2.36 -16.65
CA VAL A 167 -10.67 2.03 -17.49
C VAL A 167 -10.25 1.74 -18.92
N ALA A 168 -9.36 2.55 -19.49
CA ALA A 168 -8.84 2.31 -20.85
C ALA A 168 -8.09 0.96 -20.94
N ALA A 169 -7.30 0.60 -19.93
CA ALA A 169 -6.61 -0.68 -19.89
C ALA A 169 -7.57 -1.88 -19.74
N ILE A 170 -8.63 -1.73 -18.93
CA ILE A 170 -9.69 -2.76 -18.78
C ILE A 170 -10.36 -3.03 -20.13
N GLU A 171 -10.78 -1.99 -20.83
CA GLU A 171 -11.45 -2.12 -22.13
C GLU A 171 -10.54 -2.64 -23.23
N ALA A 172 -9.26 -2.25 -23.22
CA ALA A 172 -8.29 -2.81 -24.16
C ALA A 172 -8.09 -4.32 -23.95
N ALA A 173 -8.13 -4.79 -22.70
CA ALA A 173 -7.98 -6.20 -22.36
C ALA A 173 -9.27 -7.02 -22.56
N SER A 174 -10.42 -6.41 -22.28
CA SER A 174 -11.74 -7.05 -22.38
C SER A 174 -12.78 -6.05 -22.91
N PRO A 175 -12.90 -5.88 -24.25
CA PRO A 175 -13.84 -4.95 -24.85
C PRO A 175 -15.28 -5.20 -24.40
N GLY A 176 -15.97 -4.14 -23.97
CA GLY A 176 -17.34 -4.17 -23.46
C GLY A 176 -17.47 -4.52 -21.97
N ALA A 177 -16.36 -4.70 -21.25
CA ALA A 177 -16.38 -4.99 -19.81
C ALA A 177 -17.07 -3.89 -18.99
N ILE A 178 -16.83 -2.61 -19.33
CA ILE A 178 -17.45 -1.47 -18.66
C ILE A 178 -18.95 -1.42 -18.96
N ALA A 179 -19.35 -1.57 -20.22
CA ALA A 179 -20.77 -1.59 -20.60
C ALA A 179 -21.53 -2.71 -19.86
N SER A 180 -21.01 -3.93 -19.92
CA SER A 180 -21.59 -5.09 -19.22
C SER A 180 -21.66 -4.89 -17.70
N ALA A 181 -20.65 -4.25 -17.11
CA ALA A 181 -20.68 -3.97 -15.68
C ALA A 181 -21.74 -2.94 -15.28
N PHE A 182 -21.97 -1.91 -16.10
CA PHE A 182 -23.04 -0.93 -15.85
C PHE A 182 -24.44 -1.53 -16.04
N GLU A 183 -24.63 -2.41 -17.02
CA GLU A 183 -25.88 -3.17 -17.20
C GLU A 183 -26.17 -4.04 -15.97
N ALA A 184 -25.17 -4.80 -15.50
CA ALA A 184 -25.31 -5.62 -14.29
C ALA A 184 -25.51 -4.76 -13.04
N GLY A 185 -24.76 -3.66 -12.91
CA GLY A 185 -24.83 -2.72 -11.80
C GLY A 185 -26.18 -2.04 -11.66
N ALA A 186 -26.90 -1.82 -12.77
CA ALA A 186 -28.25 -1.28 -12.74
C ALA A 186 -29.28 -2.19 -12.04
N THR A 187 -28.98 -3.48 -11.92
CA THR A 187 -29.81 -4.44 -11.18
C THR A 187 -29.44 -4.55 -9.69
N ASP A 188 -28.33 -3.95 -9.26
CA ASP A 188 -27.89 -3.96 -7.88
C ASP A 188 -28.68 -2.94 -7.05
N THR A 189 -29.58 -3.45 -6.19
CA THR A 189 -30.41 -2.64 -5.30
C THR A 189 -29.73 -2.29 -3.98
N SER A 190 -28.51 -2.80 -3.74
CA SER A 190 -27.80 -2.51 -2.50
C SER A 190 -27.20 -1.10 -2.51
N LEU A 191 -27.66 -0.28 -1.58
CA LEU A 191 -27.14 1.06 -1.35
C LEU A 191 -25.88 1.02 -0.47
N PRO A 192 -24.86 1.82 -0.75
CA PRO A 192 -23.89 2.17 0.27
C PRO A 192 -24.53 3.04 1.37
N ASP A 193 -23.96 2.91 2.57
CA ASP A 193 -24.20 3.69 3.79
C ASP A 193 -24.15 5.23 3.52
N PRO A 194 -24.98 6.05 4.20
CA PRO A 194 -25.36 7.39 3.79
C PRO A 194 -24.28 8.42 4.14
N ARG A 195 -23.32 8.63 3.25
CA ARG A 195 -22.65 9.94 3.12
C ARG A 195 -23.50 10.89 2.28
N THR A 196 -24.83 10.81 2.41
CA THR A 196 -25.83 11.44 1.53
C THR A 196 -26.24 12.85 1.93
N SER A 197 -25.86 13.34 3.12
CA SER A 197 -26.21 14.71 3.54
C SER A 197 -25.51 15.77 2.69
N TRP A 198 -24.19 15.67 2.52
CA TRP A 198 -23.44 16.63 1.69
C TRP A 198 -23.83 16.54 0.21
N ARG A 199 -24.19 15.34 -0.28
CA ARG A 199 -24.69 15.15 -1.65
C ARG A 199 -26.02 15.88 -1.85
N ALA A 200 -26.95 15.73 -0.91
CA ALA A 200 -28.22 16.43 -0.96
C ALA A 200 -28.02 17.95 -0.95
N GLU A 201 -27.12 18.46 -0.08
CA GLU A 201 -26.75 19.89 -0.07
C GLU A 201 -26.12 20.35 -1.39
N TYR A 202 -25.17 19.58 -1.93
CA TYR A 202 -24.48 19.88 -3.19
C TYR A 202 -25.44 19.89 -4.38
N CYS A 203 -26.40 18.97 -4.41
CA CYS A 203 -27.32 18.80 -5.54
C CYS A 203 -28.62 19.63 -5.42
N ALA A 204 -29.05 20.00 -4.20
CA ALA A 204 -30.27 20.78 -3.98
C ALA A 204 -30.22 22.20 -4.59
N ALA A 205 -29.02 22.74 -4.81
CA ALA A 205 -28.85 24.03 -5.47
C ALA A 205 -29.25 24.01 -6.96
N GLU A 206 -29.31 22.84 -7.61
CA GLU A 206 -29.37 22.73 -9.07
C GLU A 206 -30.12 21.48 -9.57
N ALA A 207 -31.30 21.18 -9.01
CA ALA A 207 -32.12 20.06 -9.51
C ALA A 207 -32.42 20.21 -11.02
N ARG A 208 -31.93 19.27 -11.82
CA ARG A 208 -32.22 19.12 -13.26
C ARG A 208 -32.62 17.68 -13.54
N GLU A 209 -33.46 17.47 -14.54
CA GLU A 209 -33.65 16.13 -15.11
C GLU A 209 -32.32 15.70 -15.74
N ALA A 210 -31.75 14.59 -15.27
CA ALA A 210 -30.51 14.06 -15.82
C ALA A 210 -30.76 13.59 -17.27
N PRO A 211 -29.93 13.98 -18.24
CA PRO A 211 -30.05 13.45 -19.59
C PRO A 211 -29.86 11.94 -19.59
N GLU A 212 -30.50 11.25 -20.55
CA GLU A 212 -30.41 9.80 -20.73
C GLU A 212 -29.03 9.42 -21.31
N ILE A 213 -27.98 9.57 -20.50
CA ILE A 213 -26.62 9.17 -20.82
C ILE A 213 -26.35 7.87 -20.07
N SER A 214 -25.98 6.82 -20.80
CA SER A 214 -25.46 5.61 -20.17
C SER A 214 -24.16 5.95 -19.44
N GLY A 215 -24.12 5.75 -18.11
CA GLY A 215 -22.93 5.99 -17.29
C GLY A 215 -21.67 5.27 -17.82
N ALA A 216 -21.84 4.12 -18.50
CA ALA A 216 -20.75 3.45 -19.21
C ALA A 216 -20.19 4.29 -20.37
N ALA A 217 -21.07 4.83 -21.22
CA ALA A 217 -20.65 5.69 -22.34
C ALA A 217 -19.97 6.96 -21.85
N LEU A 218 -20.43 7.53 -20.72
CA LEU A 218 -19.71 8.61 -20.06
C LEU A 218 -18.32 8.15 -19.64
N LEU A 219 -18.20 7.13 -18.78
CA LEU A 219 -16.92 6.67 -18.24
C LEU A 219 -15.89 6.33 -19.34
N LEU A 220 -16.33 5.70 -20.43
CA LEU A 220 -15.49 5.44 -21.60
C LEU A 220 -15.05 6.72 -22.31
N SER A 221 -15.96 7.68 -22.49
CA SER A 221 -15.63 8.99 -23.08
C SER A 221 -14.67 9.81 -22.22
N LEU A 222 -14.56 9.46 -20.93
CA LEU A 222 -13.64 10.07 -19.99
C LEU A 222 -12.25 9.45 -20.02
N ALA A 223 -11.88 8.53 -20.93
CA ALA A 223 -10.51 7.98 -21.03
C ALA A 223 -9.43 9.00 -21.50
N ARG A 224 -9.54 10.25 -21.05
CA ARG A 224 -8.73 11.44 -21.33
C ARG A 224 -8.86 12.45 -20.17
N PRO A 225 -7.99 13.47 -20.06
CA PRO A 225 -8.18 14.53 -19.09
C PRO A 225 -9.57 15.18 -19.18
N LEU A 226 -10.19 15.42 -18.01
CA LEU A 226 -11.55 15.96 -17.91
C LEU A 226 -11.59 17.43 -18.36
N ASN A 227 -12.49 17.73 -19.30
CA ASN A 227 -12.81 19.11 -19.68
C ASN A 227 -14.01 19.65 -18.86
N ALA A 228 -14.41 20.90 -19.09
CA ALA A 228 -15.53 21.50 -18.36
C ALA A 228 -16.87 20.78 -18.61
N GLN A 229 -17.13 20.34 -19.84
CA GLN A 229 -18.35 19.61 -20.20
C GLN A 229 -18.40 18.23 -19.54
N ASP A 230 -17.27 17.54 -19.44
CA ASP A 230 -17.17 16.26 -18.74
C ASP A 230 -17.54 16.41 -17.26
N ARG A 231 -17.13 17.51 -16.63
CA ARG A 231 -17.47 17.82 -15.23
C ARG A 231 -18.96 18.06 -15.03
N GLU A 232 -19.61 18.79 -15.94
CA GLU A 232 -21.07 18.96 -15.88
C GLU A 232 -21.80 17.61 -16.05
N ARG A 233 -21.35 16.75 -16.98
CA ARG A 233 -21.93 15.41 -17.14
C ARG A 233 -21.74 14.54 -15.91
N LEU A 234 -20.57 14.60 -15.26
CA LEU A 234 -20.32 13.90 -14.00
C LEU A 234 -21.19 14.44 -12.85
N LYS A 235 -21.49 15.74 -12.84
CA LYS A 235 -22.44 16.33 -11.91
C LYS A 235 -23.83 15.73 -12.08
N ASP A 236 -24.28 15.57 -13.31
CA ASP A 236 -25.58 14.97 -13.61
C ASP A 236 -25.66 13.51 -13.11
N GLU A 237 -24.61 12.71 -13.35
CA GLU A 237 -24.50 11.34 -12.82
C GLU A 237 -24.50 11.31 -11.29
N PHE A 238 -23.75 12.23 -10.66
CA PHE A 238 -23.64 12.32 -9.21
C PHE A 238 -24.96 12.71 -8.56
N CYS A 239 -25.69 13.68 -9.13
CA CYS A 239 -26.92 14.20 -8.56
C CYS A 239 -28.17 13.35 -8.87
N SER A 240 -28.13 12.49 -9.89
CA SER A 240 -29.18 11.49 -10.14
C SER A 240 -29.10 10.31 -9.16
N ASP A 241 -30.15 10.07 -8.38
CA ASP A 241 -30.22 8.91 -7.46
C ASP A 241 -30.09 7.57 -8.18
N ALA A 242 -30.66 7.46 -9.37
CA ALA A 242 -30.57 6.26 -10.18
C ALA A 242 -29.14 6.05 -10.68
N HIS A 243 -28.51 7.08 -11.25
CA HIS A 243 -27.17 6.95 -11.82
C HIS A 243 -26.12 6.72 -10.73
N PHE A 244 -26.23 7.43 -9.61
CA PHE A 244 -25.37 7.22 -8.44
C PHE A 244 -25.33 5.75 -8.01
N ARG A 245 -26.49 5.07 -7.97
CA ARG A 245 -26.61 3.64 -7.64
C ARG A 245 -25.98 2.75 -8.72
N ILE A 246 -26.28 3.04 -9.99
CA ILE A 246 -25.74 2.30 -11.13
C ILE A 246 -24.22 2.31 -11.11
N TRP A 247 -23.60 3.49 -10.90
CA TRP A 247 -22.14 3.60 -10.79
C TRP A 247 -21.59 2.72 -9.66
N TYR A 248 -22.20 2.80 -8.47
CA TYR A 248 -21.75 1.98 -7.34
C TYR A 248 -21.84 0.47 -7.64
N GLY A 249 -22.98 0.02 -8.18
CA GLY A 249 -23.18 -1.37 -8.58
C GLY A 249 -22.18 -1.80 -9.67
N ALA A 250 -21.95 -0.95 -10.67
CA ALA A 250 -21.04 -1.21 -11.77
C ALA A 250 -19.60 -1.41 -11.29
N PHE A 251 -19.09 -0.52 -10.44
CA PHE A 251 -17.75 -0.64 -9.89
C PHE A 251 -17.58 -1.86 -8.97
N ARG A 252 -18.65 -2.29 -8.30
CA ARG A 252 -18.69 -3.55 -7.56
C ARG A 252 -18.56 -4.77 -8.48
N VAL A 253 -19.26 -4.76 -9.62
CA VAL A 253 -19.16 -5.82 -10.64
C VAL A 253 -17.76 -5.84 -11.24
N LEU A 254 -17.22 -4.67 -11.60
CA LEU A 254 -15.86 -4.53 -12.11
C LEU A 254 -14.83 -5.08 -11.11
N ALA A 255 -14.98 -4.80 -9.83
CA ALA A 255 -14.03 -5.23 -8.80
C ALA A 255 -13.79 -6.74 -8.76
N ALA A 256 -14.77 -7.56 -9.15
CA ALA A 256 -14.65 -9.01 -9.16
C ALA A 256 -13.93 -9.57 -10.39
N ARG A 257 -13.56 -8.72 -11.36
CA ARG A 257 -12.99 -9.13 -12.64
C ARG A 257 -11.46 -9.14 -12.59
N PRO A 258 -10.79 -10.23 -13.03
CA PRO A 258 -9.32 -10.35 -12.96
C PRO A 258 -8.58 -9.28 -13.78
N GLU A 259 -9.15 -8.83 -14.89
CA GLU A 259 -8.58 -7.76 -15.73
C GLU A 259 -8.53 -6.41 -15.02
N VAL A 260 -9.40 -6.15 -14.03
CA VAL A 260 -9.33 -4.93 -13.23
C VAL A 260 -8.10 -4.94 -12.34
N VAL A 261 -7.82 -6.07 -11.69
CA VAL A 261 -6.60 -6.25 -10.90
C VAL A 261 -5.36 -6.06 -11.78
N ALA A 262 -5.35 -6.68 -12.96
CA ALA A 262 -4.25 -6.53 -13.91
C ALA A 262 -4.05 -5.08 -14.42
N ALA A 263 -5.14 -4.34 -14.63
CA ALA A 263 -5.09 -2.93 -15.03
C ALA A 263 -4.50 -2.06 -13.91
N TYR A 264 -4.91 -2.28 -12.65
CA TYR A 264 -4.31 -1.62 -11.50
C TYR A 264 -2.82 -1.99 -11.34
N ASP A 265 -2.47 -3.28 -11.40
CA ASP A 265 -1.08 -3.71 -11.32
C ASP A 265 -0.22 -3.06 -12.41
N THR A 266 -0.74 -2.92 -13.64
CA THR A 266 -0.06 -2.23 -14.74
C THR A 266 0.12 -0.75 -14.46
N HIS A 267 -0.93 -0.06 -14.01
CA HIS A 267 -0.89 1.37 -13.68
C HIS A 267 0.14 1.66 -12.57
N TYR A 268 0.10 0.88 -11.50
CA TYR A 268 0.96 1.08 -10.33
C TYR A 268 2.37 0.45 -10.48
N ALA A 269 2.59 -0.44 -11.45
CA ALA A 269 3.93 -0.96 -11.75
C ALA A 269 4.92 0.16 -12.15
N ALA A 270 4.46 1.18 -12.87
CA ALA A 270 5.28 2.34 -13.20
C ALA A 270 5.72 3.11 -11.94
N GLN A 271 4.80 3.27 -10.99
CA GLN A 271 5.09 3.94 -9.71
C GLN A 271 6.05 3.13 -8.85
N ASN A 272 5.89 1.80 -8.80
CA ASN A 272 6.83 0.90 -8.11
C ASN A 272 8.25 1.02 -8.69
N ARG A 273 8.38 1.03 -10.02
CA ARG A 273 9.68 1.28 -10.68
C ARG A 273 10.25 2.65 -10.36
N ALA A 274 9.41 3.69 -10.30
CA ALA A 274 9.84 5.03 -9.94
C ALA A 274 10.32 5.12 -8.48
N GLY A 275 9.69 4.38 -7.55
CA GLY A 275 10.17 4.26 -6.16
C GLY A 275 11.54 3.62 -6.07
N ALA A 276 11.72 2.49 -6.75
CA ALA A 276 13.02 1.80 -6.85
C ALA A 276 14.11 2.70 -7.44
N ALA A 277 13.81 3.40 -8.53
CA ALA A 277 14.74 4.32 -9.18
C ALA A 277 15.13 5.50 -8.26
N ARG A 278 14.19 6.03 -7.48
CA ARG A 278 14.47 7.10 -6.51
C ARG A 278 15.33 6.63 -5.34
N LEU A 279 15.08 5.42 -4.83
CA LEU A 279 15.94 4.82 -3.81
C LEU A 279 17.37 4.65 -4.33
N ALA A 280 17.53 4.15 -5.55
CA ALA A 280 18.82 4.03 -6.23
C ALA A 280 19.52 5.37 -6.40
N ALA A 281 18.81 6.37 -6.95
CA ALA A 281 19.36 7.71 -7.12
C ALA A 281 19.83 8.32 -5.79
N LEU A 282 19.06 8.17 -4.71
CA LEU A 282 19.40 8.72 -3.40
C LEU A 282 20.73 8.16 -2.87
N TYR A 283 20.86 6.83 -2.86
CA TYR A 283 22.05 6.17 -2.31
C TYR A 283 23.28 6.35 -3.22
N ASN A 284 23.09 6.39 -4.54
CA ASN A 284 24.17 6.67 -5.49
C ASN A 284 24.69 8.10 -5.35
N THR A 285 23.81 9.11 -5.33
CA THR A 285 24.20 10.52 -5.16
C THR A 285 24.92 10.75 -3.83
N ARG A 286 24.44 10.13 -2.73
CA ARG A 286 25.13 10.22 -1.44
C ARG A 286 26.52 9.59 -1.50
N ARG A 287 26.64 8.40 -2.09
CA ARG A 287 27.94 7.71 -2.21
C ARG A 287 28.94 8.56 -2.98
N GLU A 288 28.51 9.21 -4.05
CA GLU A 288 29.34 10.14 -4.83
C GLU A 288 29.78 11.36 -4.01
N ARG A 289 28.88 11.96 -3.22
CA ARG A 289 29.19 13.13 -2.38
C ARG A 289 30.08 12.81 -1.18
N SER A 290 29.81 11.72 -0.49
CA SER A 290 30.50 11.36 0.76
C SER A 290 31.76 10.52 0.55
N GLY A 291 31.91 9.88 -0.61
CA GLY A 291 32.94 8.88 -0.86
C GLY A 291 32.73 7.57 -0.08
N SER A 292 31.60 7.40 0.61
CA SER A 292 31.31 6.24 1.47
C SER A 292 30.20 5.37 0.88
N ASN A 293 30.37 4.04 0.96
CA ASN A 293 29.35 3.05 0.60
C ASN A 293 28.88 2.24 1.82
N THR A 294 29.06 2.76 3.04
CA THR A 294 28.69 2.05 4.27
C THR A 294 27.18 1.92 4.44
N TRP A 295 26.42 2.83 3.84
CA TRP A 295 24.97 2.80 3.90
C TRP A 295 24.42 2.07 2.70
N VAL A 296 23.75 0.97 2.99
CA VAL A 296 23.07 0.12 2.02
C VAL A 296 21.58 0.10 2.34
N PRO A 297 20.70 0.08 1.32
CA PRO A 297 19.26 0.01 1.51
C PRO A 297 18.76 -1.30 2.10
N THR A 298 17.69 -1.20 2.89
CA THR A 298 17.00 -2.30 3.56
C THR A 298 15.65 -2.60 2.90
N GLU A 299 14.95 -3.67 3.33
CA GLU A 299 13.57 -3.92 2.88
C GLU A 299 12.62 -2.77 3.26
N ILE A 300 12.81 -2.17 4.43
CA ILE A 300 11.95 -1.08 4.89
C ILE A 300 12.26 0.20 4.10
N ASP A 301 13.51 0.44 3.69
CA ASP A 301 13.83 1.55 2.78
C ASP A 301 13.13 1.37 1.42
N TRP A 302 13.13 0.15 0.88
CA TRP A 302 12.38 -0.17 -0.33
C TRP A 302 10.89 0.15 -0.18
N ALA A 303 10.27 -0.34 0.90
CA ALA A 303 8.86 -0.12 1.16
C ALA A 303 8.50 1.36 1.38
N PHE A 304 9.36 2.11 2.08
CA PHE A 304 9.22 3.55 2.28
C PHE A 304 9.21 4.31 0.95
N PHE A 305 10.16 4.02 0.06
CA PHE A 305 10.22 4.66 -1.26
C PHE A 305 9.10 4.22 -2.21
N LEU A 306 8.62 2.99 -2.07
CA LEU A 306 7.44 2.50 -2.79
C LEU A 306 6.19 3.30 -2.36
N ASP A 307 5.90 3.39 -1.06
CA ASP A 307 4.74 4.14 -0.56
C ASP A 307 4.82 5.63 -0.98
N ARG A 308 6.01 6.24 -0.90
CA ARG A 308 6.22 7.59 -1.40
C ARG A 308 5.94 7.68 -2.90
N ALA A 309 6.49 6.81 -3.72
CA ALA A 309 6.22 6.86 -5.15
C ALA A 309 4.73 6.71 -5.50
N THR A 310 3.96 5.98 -4.68
CA THR A 310 2.52 5.85 -4.84
C THR A 310 1.73 7.09 -4.40
N GLN A 311 2.18 7.80 -3.35
CA GLN A 311 1.35 8.82 -2.71
C GLN A 311 1.93 10.23 -2.77
N PHE A 312 3.26 10.39 -2.68
CA PHE A 312 3.96 11.67 -2.60
C PHE A 312 5.41 11.58 -3.07
N THR A 313 5.80 12.47 -3.98
CA THR A 313 7.20 12.51 -4.43
C THR A 313 8.17 12.93 -3.30
N THR A 314 9.39 12.38 -3.35
CA THR A 314 10.51 12.75 -2.48
C THR A 314 11.36 13.81 -3.18
N ASN A 315 11.71 14.89 -2.48
CA ASN A 315 12.73 15.83 -2.97
C ASN A 315 14.11 15.20 -2.78
N LEU A 316 14.71 14.72 -3.88
CA LEU A 316 15.96 13.97 -3.84
C LEU A 316 17.11 14.78 -3.21
N ASN A 317 17.26 16.05 -3.58
CA ASN A 317 18.35 16.89 -3.07
C ASN A 317 18.20 17.13 -1.56
N ALA A 318 17.00 17.51 -1.12
CA ALA A 318 16.73 17.70 0.30
C ALA A 318 16.93 16.41 1.11
N ALA A 319 16.57 15.26 0.53
CA ALA A 319 16.80 13.95 1.15
C ALA A 319 18.30 13.62 1.27
N VAL A 320 19.10 13.88 0.22
CA VAL A 320 20.56 13.71 0.27
C VAL A 320 21.19 14.62 1.34
N ASP A 321 20.81 15.90 1.38
CA ASP A 321 21.35 16.85 2.36
C ASP A 321 20.98 16.44 3.79
N ALA A 322 19.75 15.96 4.02
CA ALA A 322 19.32 15.45 5.31
C ALA A 322 20.10 14.21 5.73
N LEU A 323 20.43 13.32 4.78
CA LEU A 323 21.30 12.18 5.03
C LEU A 323 22.74 12.61 5.34
N ASP A 324 23.28 13.62 4.65
CA ASP A 324 24.64 14.14 4.86
C ASP A 324 24.82 14.79 6.23
N ALA A 325 23.75 15.33 6.80
CA ALA A 325 23.74 15.91 8.15
C ALA A 325 23.70 14.86 9.28
N LEU A 326 23.41 13.59 8.98
CA LEU A 326 23.36 12.51 9.98
C LEU A 326 24.76 11.97 10.32
N PRO A 327 24.97 11.50 11.56
CA PRO A 327 26.23 10.86 11.94
C PRO A 327 26.43 9.55 11.18
N SER A 328 27.69 9.13 10.98
CA SER A 328 28.01 7.98 10.13
C SER A 328 27.42 6.64 10.62
N ASP A 329 27.13 6.54 11.91
CA ASP A 329 26.55 5.39 12.60
C ASP A 329 25.02 5.43 12.69
N ALA A 330 24.37 6.40 12.03
CA ALA A 330 22.90 6.50 11.99
C ALA A 330 22.26 5.20 11.49
N ASN A 331 21.31 4.70 12.28
CA ASN A 331 20.58 3.47 11.95
C ASN A 331 19.61 3.71 10.77
N PRO A 332 19.11 2.66 10.10
CA PRO A 332 18.20 2.82 8.96
C PRO A 332 16.92 3.61 9.27
N ALA A 333 16.35 3.46 10.47
CA ALA A 333 15.15 4.20 10.87
C ALA A 333 15.43 5.71 10.99
N GLN A 334 16.55 6.12 11.60
CA GLN A 334 16.97 7.52 11.67
C GLN A 334 17.18 8.14 10.28
N ARG A 335 17.72 7.36 9.33
CA ARG A 335 17.86 7.80 7.93
C ARG A 335 16.49 8.08 7.30
N ARG A 336 15.54 7.16 7.42
CA ARG A 336 14.17 7.35 6.92
C ARG A 336 13.48 8.53 7.58
N GLN A 337 13.64 8.72 8.88
CA GLN A 337 13.09 9.87 9.60
C GLN A 337 13.65 11.19 9.07
N ALA A 338 14.96 11.29 8.82
CA ALA A 338 15.57 12.49 8.25
C ALA A 338 15.03 12.79 6.85
N ILE A 339 14.92 11.76 5.98
CA ILE A 339 14.34 11.89 4.63
C ILE A 339 12.88 12.33 4.70
N ALA A 340 12.08 11.72 5.59
CA ALA A 340 10.67 12.04 5.76
C ALA A 340 10.49 13.51 6.13
N ARG A 341 11.20 13.98 7.17
CA ARG A 341 11.17 15.37 7.63
C ARG A 341 11.58 16.37 6.55
N ALA A 342 12.59 16.03 5.73
CA ALA A 342 13.05 16.86 4.61
C ALA A 342 12.06 16.91 3.42
N SER A 343 11.09 16.02 3.37
CA SER A 343 10.13 15.87 2.26
C SER A 343 8.67 16.06 2.70
N LEU A 344 8.42 16.74 3.81
CA LEU A 344 7.05 16.97 4.27
C LEU A 344 6.33 18.03 3.42
N PRO A 345 5.03 17.83 3.10
CA PRO A 345 4.22 18.86 2.48
C PRO A 345 4.12 20.14 3.32
N VAL A 346 3.98 21.29 2.65
CA VAL A 346 3.81 22.60 3.29
C VAL A 346 2.41 22.74 3.93
N LEU A 347 1.38 22.21 3.27
CA LEU A 347 0.01 22.26 3.78
C LEU A 347 -0.15 21.37 5.01
N ALA A 348 -0.57 21.95 6.14
CA ALA A 348 -0.66 21.27 7.43
C ALA A 348 -1.56 20.01 7.41
N SER A 349 -2.68 20.07 6.67
CA SER A 349 -3.56 18.92 6.48
C SER A 349 -2.79 17.76 5.83
N HIS A 350 -2.13 17.99 4.70
CA HIS A 350 -1.34 16.97 3.99
C HIS A 350 -0.12 16.51 4.81
N ARG A 351 0.46 17.41 5.60
CA ARG A 351 1.60 17.12 6.47
C ARG A 351 1.27 16.02 7.47
N ARG A 352 0.16 16.14 8.22
CA ARG A 352 -0.25 15.10 9.18
C ARG A 352 -0.52 13.76 8.48
N LEU A 353 -1.17 13.81 7.30
CA LEU A 353 -1.46 12.62 6.50
C LEU A 353 -0.18 11.89 6.08
N ARG A 354 0.77 12.63 5.50
CA ARG A 354 2.05 12.08 5.05
C ARG A 354 2.91 11.60 6.22
N LEU A 355 2.99 12.39 7.30
CA LEU A 355 3.81 12.08 8.46
C LEU A 355 3.36 10.80 9.16
N GLY A 356 2.06 10.59 9.35
CA GLY A 356 1.54 9.37 9.99
C GLY A 356 1.90 8.10 9.22
N ARG A 357 1.94 8.17 7.89
CA ARG A 357 2.40 7.07 7.01
C ARG A 357 3.92 6.89 7.10
N ASP A 358 4.68 7.98 7.01
CA ASP A 358 6.14 7.96 7.08
C ASP A 358 6.64 7.31 8.39
N VAL A 359 6.04 7.67 9.53
CA VAL A 359 6.42 7.17 10.85
C VAL A 359 6.33 5.65 10.92
N ALA A 360 5.37 5.02 10.23
CA ALA A 360 5.26 3.56 10.22
C ALA A 360 6.53 2.85 9.71
N PHE A 361 7.38 3.54 8.93
CA PHE A 361 8.63 2.98 8.42
C PHE A 361 9.82 3.20 9.34
N TYR A 362 9.73 4.03 10.38
CA TYR A 362 10.87 4.30 11.27
C TYR A 362 10.56 4.23 12.77
N VAL A 363 9.30 4.03 13.15
CA VAL A 363 8.87 3.98 14.57
C VAL A 363 9.61 2.92 15.40
N ASP A 364 10.02 1.80 14.78
CA ASP A 364 10.66 0.69 15.49
C ASP A 364 12.16 0.96 15.81
N GLY A 365 12.75 2.05 15.31
CA GLY A 365 14.19 2.32 15.47
C GLY A 365 14.60 3.78 15.59
N ALA A 366 13.64 4.72 15.61
CA ALA A 366 13.89 6.14 15.77
C ALA A 366 13.00 6.74 16.87
N GLU A 367 13.54 7.74 17.57
CA GLU A 367 12.78 8.49 18.57
C GLU A 367 11.80 9.44 17.88
N LEU A 368 10.52 9.35 18.27
CA LEU A 368 9.46 10.20 17.73
C LEU A 368 9.32 11.47 18.57
N ASN A 369 9.13 12.61 17.90
CA ASN A 369 8.63 13.81 18.57
C ASN A 369 7.10 13.72 18.76
N GLU A 370 6.52 14.73 19.42
CA GLU A 370 5.08 14.77 19.70
C GLU A 370 4.21 14.76 18.44
N GLU A 371 4.58 15.53 17.41
CA GLU A 371 3.87 15.59 16.13
C GLU A 371 3.88 14.24 15.40
N GLU A 372 5.04 13.58 15.36
CA GLU A 372 5.22 12.25 14.78
C GLU A 372 4.40 11.21 15.54
N SER A 373 4.45 11.24 16.87
CA SER A 373 3.70 10.32 17.71
C SER A 373 2.19 10.50 17.58
N ASP A 374 1.69 11.75 17.49
CA ASP A 374 0.28 12.02 17.26
C ASP A 374 -0.17 11.57 15.86
N ALA A 375 0.58 11.96 14.82
CA ALA A 375 0.27 11.58 13.44
C ALA A 375 0.25 10.06 13.25
N TRP A 376 1.20 9.34 13.86
CA TRP A 376 1.25 7.88 13.84
C TRP A 376 0.05 7.22 14.50
N ARG A 377 -0.35 7.69 15.69
CA ARG A 377 -1.55 7.19 16.39
C ARG A 377 -2.82 7.48 15.59
N TYR A 378 -2.93 8.68 15.02
CA TYR A 378 -4.05 9.05 14.15
C TYR A 378 -4.18 8.10 12.95
N TYR A 379 -3.06 7.60 12.43
CA TYR A 379 -2.99 6.61 11.35
C TYR A 379 -3.02 5.14 11.79
N GLY A 380 -3.51 4.87 13.00
CA GLY A 380 -3.74 3.50 13.49
C GLY A 380 -2.48 2.79 13.98
N ALA A 381 -1.42 3.54 14.28
CA ALA A 381 -0.20 3.04 14.93
C ALA A 381 0.45 1.83 14.22
N ARG A 382 0.45 1.86 12.88
CA ARG A 382 1.01 0.78 12.05
C ARG A 382 2.53 0.84 11.98
N ARG A 383 3.17 -0.28 11.71
CA ARG A 383 4.63 -0.37 11.57
C ARG A 383 5.06 -1.31 10.46
N ALA A 384 6.20 -1.06 9.83
CA ALA A 384 6.74 -1.88 8.76
C ALA A 384 7.02 -3.33 9.22
N GLY A 385 7.39 -3.54 10.48
CA GLY A 385 7.55 -4.87 11.06
C GLY A 385 6.26 -5.71 11.04
N GLN A 386 5.06 -5.10 11.01
CA GLN A 386 3.78 -5.85 10.95
C GLN A 386 3.59 -6.57 9.63
N VAL A 387 4.25 -6.16 8.56
CA VAL A 387 4.24 -6.84 7.26
C VAL A 387 5.58 -7.56 7.03
N GLY A 388 6.26 -7.93 8.12
CA GLY A 388 7.49 -8.72 8.08
C GLY A 388 8.66 -8.01 7.43
N LEU A 389 8.61 -6.70 7.18
CA LEU A 389 9.74 -5.97 6.60
C LEU A 389 10.82 -5.78 7.66
N SER A 390 12.09 -5.84 7.28
CA SER A 390 13.21 -5.74 8.22
C SER A 390 14.34 -4.84 7.73
N ASP A 391 14.95 -4.14 8.69
CA ASP A 391 16.21 -3.41 8.51
C ASP A 391 17.44 -4.32 8.40
N LEU A 392 17.32 -5.60 8.79
CA LEU A 392 18.39 -6.59 8.71
C LEU A 392 18.46 -7.28 7.34
N ARG A 393 17.40 -7.15 6.53
CA ARG A 393 17.29 -7.76 5.20
C ARG A 393 17.47 -6.73 4.10
N ARG A 394 17.90 -7.22 2.93
CA ARG A 394 18.13 -6.42 1.72
C ARG A 394 17.09 -6.76 0.66
N PRO A 395 16.67 -5.79 -0.17
CA PRO A 395 15.86 -6.10 -1.34
C PRO A 395 16.63 -7.04 -2.29
N ALA A 396 15.99 -8.13 -2.70
CA ALA A 396 16.58 -9.09 -3.63
C ALA A 396 16.79 -8.42 -5.00
N ALA A 397 18.01 -8.55 -5.55
CA ALA A 397 18.47 -7.87 -6.76
C ALA A 397 18.19 -6.36 -6.74
N SER A 398 18.93 -5.64 -5.91
CA SER A 398 19.11 -4.22 -6.16
C SER A 398 20.07 -4.04 -7.34
N PRO A 399 19.67 -3.38 -8.44
CA PRO A 399 20.64 -2.80 -9.35
C PRO A 399 21.16 -1.52 -8.67
N PHE A 400 22.07 -1.65 -7.71
CA PHE A 400 22.97 -0.54 -7.40
C PHE A 400 24.22 -0.66 -8.26
#